data_AF-A4ASE6-F1
#
_entry.id   AF-A4ASE6-F1
#
_cell.length_a   1.000
_cell.length_b   1.000
_cell.length_c   1.000
_cell.angle_alpha   90.00
_cell.angle_beta   90.00
_cell.angle_gamma   90.00
#
_symmetry.space_group_name_H-M   'P 1'
#
loop_
_entity.id
_entity.type
_entity.pdbx_description
1 polymer ?
#
loop_
_entity_poly.entity_id
_entity_poly.type
_entity_poly.pdbx_seq_one_letter_code
_entity_poly.pdbx_strand_id
1 'polypeptide(L)'
;MPLRVSLVVLLVGMLMKIMAWPLASQIMLLAFASIGTLYFVRFVKKPSRKFLDYVKMVLVFFWTTNGVFNIMDFPYTIIFQVIIAVSFVLWFIMEGTAYFLDDERRSKNSTIQLVWNLAMVAGTLAIIAGSLLKILNWEFAIHLLVSGILIIVAYILKDTFTTDKMIGEDQSSEEYQL
;
A
#
# COMPACT_ATOMS: atom_id res chain seq x y z
N MET A 1 3.15 -11.41 5.57
CA MET A 1 1.68 -11.49 5.66
C MET A 1 1.02 -10.38 6.49
N PRO A 2 1.42 -10.07 7.75
CA PRO A 2 0.61 -9.21 8.62
C PRO A 2 0.48 -7.74 8.15
N LEU A 3 1.49 -7.22 7.44
CA LEU A 3 1.48 -5.85 6.91
C LEU A 3 0.42 -5.66 5.80
N ARG A 4 0.23 -6.65 4.93
CA ARG A 4 -0.75 -6.57 3.82
C ARG A 4 -2.18 -6.56 4.33
N VAL A 5 -2.46 -7.38 5.35
CA VAL A 5 -3.77 -7.40 6.04
C VAL A 5 -4.08 -6.04 6.65
N SER A 6 -3.10 -5.42 7.32
CA SER A 6 -3.29 -4.10 7.92
C SER A 6 -3.56 -3.00 6.88
N LEU A 7 -2.97 -3.10 5.68
CA LEU A 7 -3.27 -2.21 4.56
C LEU A 7 -4.70 -2.40 4.03
N VAL A 8 -5.19 -3.64 3.93
CA VAL A 8 -6.59 -3.91 3.55
C VAL A 8 -7.55 -3.31 4.57
N VAL A 9 -7.29 -3.52 5.87
CA VAL A 9 -8.12 -2.95 6.95
C VAL A 9 -8.14 -1.42 6.87
N LEU A 10 -7.00 -0.79 6.56
CA LEU A 10 -6.93 0.66 6.37
C LEU A 10 -7.79 1.13 5.19
N LEU A 11 -7.68 0.48 4.03
CA LEU A 11 -8.44 0.84 2.83
C LEU A 11 -9.95 0.65 3.04
N VAL A 12 -10.35 -0.42 3.73
CA VAL A 12 -11.74 -0.63 4.14
C VAL A 12 -12.17 0.49 5.10
N GLY A 13 -11.35 0.84 6.10
CA GLY A 13 -11.64 1.96 6.99
C GLY A 13 -11.82 3.30 6.24
N MET A 14 -11.03 3.55 5.20
CA MET A 14 -11.20 4.73 4.33
C MET A 14 -12.53 4.70 3.58
N LEU A 15 -12.96 3.55 3.04
CA LEU A 15 -14.29 3.39 2.43
C LEU A 15 -15.39 3.66 3.45
N MET A 16 -15.29 3.11 4.66
CA MET A 16 -16.26 3.37 5.73
C MET A 16 -16.35 4.85 6.09
N LYS A 17 -15.22 5.57 6.09
CA LYS A 17 -15.18 7.01 6.34
C LYS A 17 -15.88 7.79 5.22
N ILE A 18 -15.71 7.38 3.96
CA ILE A 18 -16.40 7.97 2.82
C ILE A 18 -17.91 7.73 2.90
N MET A 19 -18.32 6.55 3.35
CA MET A 19 -19.73 6.19 3.56
C MET A 19 -20.33 6.76 4.86
N ALA A 20 -19.58 7.60 5.59
CA ALA A 20 -19.99 8.23 6.85
C ALA A 20 -20.38 7.24 7.98
N TRP A 21 -19.76 6.06 8.04
CA TRP A 21 -20.04 5.09 9.09
C TRP A 21 -19.36 5.51 10.42
N PRO A 22 -20.07 5.59 11.57
CA PRO A 22 -19.53 5.95 12.89
C PRO A 22 -18.23 5.27 13.34
N LEU A 23 -18.00 4.00 12.98
CA LEU A 23 -16.82 3.24 13.42
C LEU A 23 -15.55 3.50 12.57
N ALA A 24 -15.67 4.26 11.48
CA ALA A 24 -14.61 4.38 10.48
C ALA A 24 -13.29 4.92 11.06
N SER A 25 -13.36 5.97 11.86
CA SER A 25 -12.18 6.61 12.45
C SER A 25 -11.42 5.65 13.39
N GLN A 26 -12.14 4.84 14.17
CA GLN A 26 -11.54 3.88 15.11
C GLN A 26 -10.83 2.75 14.37
N ILE A 27 -11.44 2.22 13.30
CA ILE A 27 -10.85 1.18 12.46
C ILE A 27 -9.59 1.71 11.76
N MET A 28 -9.63 2.94 11.23
CA MET A 28 -8.48 3.56 10.59
C MET A 28 -7.32 3.81 11.57
N LEU A 29 -7.61 4.26 12.79
CA LEU A 29 -6.59 4.45 13.84
C LEU A 29 -5.89 3.14 14.19
N LEU A 30 -6.65 2.06 14.40
CA LEU A 30 -6.10 0.74 14.67
C LEU A 30 -5.23 0.25 13.51
N ALA A 31 -5.69 0.46 12.27
CA ALA A 31 -4.95 0.07 11.08
C ALA A 31 -3.62 0.84 10.95
N PHE A 32 -3.62 2.17 11.15
CA PHE A 32 -2.40 2.96 11.12
C PHE A 32 -1.41 2.56 12.22
N ALA A 33 -1.88 2.32 13.45
CA ALA A 33 -1.05 1.86 14.55
C ALA A 33 -0.43 0.48 14.28
N SER A 34 -1.23 -0.44 13.73
CA SER A 34 -0.77 -1.78 13.32
C SER A 34 0.30 -1.69 12.21
N ILE A 35 0.07 -0.89 11.16
CA ILE A 35 1.02 -0.70 10.06
C ILE A 35 2.35 -0.16 10.60
N GLY A 36 2.31 0.91 11.41
CA GLY A 36 3.51 1.51 11.99
C GLY A 36 4.32 0.50 12.81
N THR A 37 3.65 -0.23 13.70
CA THR A 37 4.27 -1.23 14.57
C THR A 37 4.87 -2.40 13.77
N LEU A 38 4.09 -2.98 12.86
CA LEU A 38 4.54 -4.10 12.03
C LEU A 38 5.70 -3.72 11.12
N TYR A 39 5.67 -2.51 10.55
CA TYR A 39 6.75 -2.01 9.72
C TYR A 39 8.03 -1.78 10.53
N PHE A 40 7.90 -1.21 11.73
CA PHE A 40 9.03 -1.04 12.65
C PHE A 40 9.68 -2.38 13.02
N VAL A 41 8.89 -3.38 13.43
CA VAL A 41 9.39 -4.73 13.74
C VAL A 41 10.10 -5.35 12.53
N ARG A 42 9.54 -5.20 11.33
CA ARG A 42 10.15 -5.69 10.09
C ARG A 42 11.49 -5.02 9.81
N PHE A 43 11.59 -3.72 10.06
CA PHE A 43 12.81 -2.95 9.87
C PHE A 43 13.90 -3.39 10.85
N VAL A 44 13.57 -3.56 12.13
CA VAL A 44 14.53 -3.98 13.16
C VAL A 44 15.11 -5.37 12.88
N LYS A 45 14.27 -6.32 12.43
CA LYS A 45 14.67 -7.70 12.11
C LYS A 45 15.52 -7.83 10.84
N LYS A 46 15.72 -6.76 10.06
CA LYS A 46 16.45 -6.84 8.79
C LYS A 46 17.98 -6.82 9.05
N PRO A 47 18.73 -7.85 8.61
CA PRO A 47 20.16 -8.00 8.94
C PRO A 47 21.08 -7.06 8.16
N SER A 48 20.74 -6.71 6.92
CA SER A 48 21.48 -5.74 6.10
C SER A 48 20.57 -4.56 5.73
N ARG A 49 20.92 -3.37 6.20
CA ARG A 49 20.12 -2.16 6.03
C ARG A 49 20.76 -1.30 4.95
N LYS A 50 20.10 -1.18 3.80
CA LYS A 50 20.52 -0.23 2.76
C LYS A 50 19.98 1.16 3.09
N PHE A 51 20.60 2.21 2.57
CA PHE A 51 20.12 3.60 2.74
C PHE A 51 18.63 3.74 2.36
N LEU A 52 18.23 3.03 1.31
CA LEU A 52 16.85 2.99 0.82
C LEU A 52 15.85 2.38 1.84
N ASP A 53 16.29 1.48 2.73
CA ASP A 53 15.44 0.95 3.79
C ASP A 53 15.13 2.01 4.86
N TYR A 54 16.08 2.91 5.15
CA TYR A 54 15.86 4.03 6.07
C TYR A 54 14.88 5.04 5.49
N VAL A 55 15.01 5.39 4.22
CA VAL A 55 14.07 6.31 3.55
C VAL A 55 12.65 5.73 3.55
N LYS A 56 12.51 4.43 3.26
CA LYS A 56 11.20 3.76 3.35
C LYS A 56 10.64 3.74 4.77
N MET A 57 11.48 3.51 5.78
CA MET A 57 11.06 3.55 7.18
C MET A 57 10.56 4.95 7.58
N VAL A 58 11.31 6.01 7.27
CA VAL A 58 10.91 7.39 7.53
C VAL A 58 9.59 7.69 6.82
N LEU A 59 9.46 7.29 5.55
CA LEU A 59 8.24 7.47 4.78
C LEU A 59 7.03 6.82 5.47
N VAL A 60 7.12 5.54 5.83
CA VAL A 60 6.00 4.81 6.46
C VAL A 60 5.70 5.36 7.87
N PHE A 61 6.72 5.68 8.65
CA PHE A 61 6.55 6.20 10.00
C PHE A 61 5.85 7.57 10.02
N PHE A 62 6.32 8.51 9.19
CA PHE A 62 5.69 9.82 9.10
C PHE A 62 4.30 9.73 8.47
N TRP A 63 4.10 8.85 7.48
CA TRP A 63 2.79 8.65 6.86
C TRP A 63 1.75 8.08 7.83
N THR A 64 2.10 7.06 8.60
CA THR A 64 1.20 6.48 9.60
C THR A 64 0.88 7.47 10.72
N THR A 65 1.89 8.21 11.20
CA THR A 65 1.70 9.26 12.23
C THR A 65 0.83 10.40 11.72
N ASN A 66 1.06 10.86 10.49
CA ASN A 66 0.21 11.85 9.83
C ASN A 66 -1.23 11.37 9.71
N GLY A 67 -1.44 10.10 9.35
CA GLY A 67 -2.76 9.48 9.27
C GLY A 67 -3.51 9.53 10.60
N VAL A 68 -2.84 9.17 11.70
CA VAL A 68 -3.40 9.26 13.06
C VAL A 68 -3.76 10.70 13.42
N PHE A 69 -2.82 11.63 13.23
CA PHE A 69 -3.02 13.04 13.57
C PHE A 69 -4.10 13.72 12.73
N ASN A 70 -4.24 13.34 11.47
CA ASN A 70 -5.32 13.84 10.62
C ASN A 70 -6.70 13.31 11.06
N ILE A 71 -6.79 12.09 11.58
CA ILE A 71 -8.04 11.57 12.16
C ILE A 71 -8.40 12.27 13.47
N MET A 72 -7.39 12.69 14.24
CA MET A 72 -7.55 13.43 15.49
C MET A 72 -7.70 14.95 15.30
N ASP A 73 -7.84 15.43 14.06
CA ASP A 73 -7.95 16.85 13.71
C ASP A 73 -6.80 17.73 14.27
N PHE A 74 -5.58 17.18 14.29
CA PHE A 74 -4.40 17.89 14.82
C PHE A 74 -3.89 18.95 13.82
N PRO A 75 -3.56 20.17 14.25
CA PRO A 75 -3.29 21.30 13.34
C PRO A 75 -1.92 21.27 12.64
N TYR A 76 -0.94 20.53 13.16
CA TYR A 76 0.44 20.55 12.63
C TYR A 76 0.74 19.46 11.59
N THR A 77 -0.29 18.92 10.90
CA THR A 77 -0.13 17.86 9.89
C THR A 77 0.74 18.27 8.69
N ILE A 78 0.86 19.58 8.42
CA ILE A 78 1.64 20.08 7.27
C ILE A 78 3.13 19.70 7.35
N ILE A 79 3.72 19.71 8.55
CA ILE A 79 5.14 19.36 8.74
C ILE A 79 5.35 17.88 8.37
N PHE A 80 4.42 17.02 8.78
CA PHE A 80 4.46 15.60 8.43
C PHE A 80 4.30 15.38 6.93
N GLN A 81 3.38 16.10 6.28
CA GLN A 81 3.18 16.03 4.83
C GLN A 81 4.45 16.41 4.05
N VAL A 82 5.16 17.46 4.47
CA VAL A 82 6.43 17.86 3.85
C VAL A 82 7.49 16.76 3.98
N ILE A 83 7.66 16.19 5.17
CA ILE A 83 8.63 15.11 5.41
C ILE A 83 8.30 13.86 4.58
N ILE A 84 7.01 13.52 4.48
CA ILE A 84 6.51 12.43 3.63
C ILE A 84 6.86 12.72 2.17
N ALA A 85 6.58 13.94 1.67
CA ALA A 85 6.84 14.31 0.30
C ALA A 85 8.34 14.21 -0.06
N VAL A 86 9.22 14.74 0.79
CA VAL A 86 10.68 14.65 0.58
C VAL A 86 11.13 13.18 0.58
N SER A 87 10.67 12.39 1.54
CA SER A 87 11.01 10.96 1.63
C SER A 87 10.50 10.18 0.42
N PHE A 88 9.30 10.53 -0.08
CA PHE A 88 8.72 9.92 -1.26
C PHE A 88 9.53 10.23 -2.52
N VAL A 89 9.95 11.48 -2.72
CA VAL A 89 10.81 11.87 -3.85
C VAL A 89 12.16 11.15 -3.80
N LEU A 90 12.81 11.12 -2.62
CA LEU A 90 14.08 10.40 -2.44
C LEU A 90 13.94 8.90 -2.74
N TRP A 91 12.90 8.27 -2.22
CA TRP A 91 12.60 6.87 -2.51
C TRP A 91 12.35 6.65 -4.00
N PHE A 92 11.54 7.50 -4.62
CA PHE A 92 11.15 7.39 -6.02
C PHE A 92 12.36 7.54 -6.96
N ILE A 93 13.27 8.47 -6.71
CA ILE A 93 14.49 8.63 -7.51
C ILE A 93 15.38 7.40 -7.39
N MET A 94 15.62 6.91 -6.17
CA MET A 94 16.55 5.79 -5.96
C MET A 94 16.00 4.44 -6.40
N GLU A 95 14.72 4.18 -6.21
CA GLU A 95 14.08 2.93 -6.65
C GLU A 95 13.68 2.99 -8.13
N GLY A 96 13.18 4.14 -8.59
CA GLY A 96 12.78 4.34 -9.98
C GLY A 96 13.96 4.19 -10.94
N THR A 97 15.10 4.78 -10.60
CA THR A 97 16.32 4.59 -11.42
C THR A 97 16.77 3.14 -11.47
N ALA A 98 16.66 2.38 -10.37
CA ALA A 98 16.99 0.96 -10.36
C ALA A 98 15.99 0.11 -11.17
N TYR A 99 14.69 0.45 -11.12
CA TYR A 99 13.63 -0.27 -11.85
C TYR A 99 13.77 -0.12 -13.37
N PHE A 100 14.13 1.07 -13.86
CA PHE A 100 14.35 1.31 -15.30
C PHE A 100 15.68 0.75 -15.84
N LEU A 101 16.63 0.40 -14.96
CA LEU A 101 17.92 -0.17 -15.35
C LEU A 101 17.93 -1.72 -15.36
N ASP A 102 16.95 -2.37 -14.72
CA ASP A 102 16.86 -3.84 -14.56
C ASP A 102 15.82 -4.50 -15.49
N ASP A 103 15.31 -3.77 -16.49
CA ASP A 103 14.15 -4.13 -17.33
C ASP A 103 14.37 -5.35 -18.27
N GLU A 104 15.56 -5.95 -18.29
CA GLU A 104 15.89 -7.01 -19.26
C GLU A 104 15.54 -8.45 -18.83
N ARG A 105 14.93 -8.67 -17.66
CA ARG A 105 14.62 -10.03 -17.19
C ARG A 105 13.24 -10.18 -16.55
N ARG A 106 12.16 -10.22 -17.35
CA ARG A 106 10.88 -10.84 -16.91
C ARG A 106 9.90 -11.10 -18.07
N SER A 107 10.32 -11.89 -19.04
CA SER A 107 9.41 -12.52 -20.02
C SER A 107 9.34 -14.03 -19.77
N LYS A 108 8.47 -14.47 -18.85
CA LYS A 108 7.91 -15.84 -18.90
C LYS A 108 6.59 -15.96 -18.15
N ASN A 109 5.49 -16.00 -18.93
CA ASN A 109 4.09 -16.36 -18.62
C ASN A 109 3.29 -15.49 -17.61
N SER A 110 1.98 -15.30 -17.73
CA SER A 110 0.93 -15.67 -18.71
C SER A 110 -0.27 -14.73 -18.40
N THR A 111 -1.04 -14.32 -19.41
CA THR A 111 -2.10 -13.28 -19.46
C THR A 111 -2.84 -12.90 -18.16
N ILE A 112 -3.13 -13.83 -17.26
CA ILE A 112 -3.69 -13.55 -15.92
C ILE A 112 -2.86 -12.53 -15.13
N GLN A 113 -1.53 -12.63 -15.15
CA GLN A 113 -0.68 -11.68 -14.40
C GLN A 113 -0.75 -10.27 -15.00
N LEU A 114 -0.84 -10.17 -16.33
CA LEU A 114 -0.98 -8.91 -17.04
C LEU A 114 -2.31 -8.22 -16.69
N VAL A 115 -3.42 -8.98 -16.62
CA VAL A 115 -4.73 -8.45 -16.20
C VAL A 115 -4.68 -7.90 -14.77
N TRP A 116 -4.07 -8.61 -13.82
CA TRP A 116 -3.96 -8.13 -12.44
C TRP A 116 -3.03 -6.91 -12.31
N ASN A 117 -1.95 -6.85 -13.09
CA ASN A 117 -1.08 -5.66 -13.13
C ASN A 117 -1.82 -4.46 -13.72
N LEU A 118 -2.59 -4.65 -14.80
CA LEU A 118 -3.41 -3.59 -15.39
C LEU A 118 -4.50 -3.14 -14.42
N ALA A 119 -5.14 -4.07 -13.70
CA ALA A 119 -6.10 -3.76 -12.65
C ALA A 119 -5.48 -2.93 -11.52
N MET A 120 -4.24 -3.23 -11.09
CA MET A 120 -3.53 -2.43 -10.09
C MET A 120 -3.29 -1.00 -10.58
N VAL A 121 -2.79 -0.84 -11.81
CA VAL A 121 -2.54 0.48 -12.40
C VAL A 121 -3.85 1.26 -12.56
N ALA A 122 -4.89 0.63 -13.10
CA ALA A 122 -6.21 1.24 -13.27
C ALA A 122 -6.83 1.64 -11.93
N GLY A 123 -6.76 0.80 -10.91
CA GLY A 123 -7.25 1.10 -9.56
C GLY A 123 -6.50 2.30 -8.95
N THR A 124 -5.19 2.36 -9.11
CA THR A 124 -4.36 3.48 -8.61
C THR A 124 -4.72 4.79 -9.32
N LEU A 125 -4.86 4.77 -10.66
CA LEU A 125 -5.31 5.92 -11.43
C LEU A 125 -6.72 6.37 -11.05
N ALA A 126 -7.64 5.43 -10.82
CA ALA A 126 -9.00 5.73 -10.38
C ALA A 126 -9.04 6.42 -9.01
N ILE A 127 -8.17 6.05 -8.05
CA ILE A 127 -8.05 6.75 -6.77
C ILE A 127 -7.52 8.17 -6.96
N ILE A 128 -6.47 8.35 -7.77
CA ILE A 128 -5.88 9.66 -8.03
C ILE A 128 -6.91 10.58 -8.72
N ALA A 129 -7.52 10.09 -9.80
CA ALA A 129 -8.54 10.82 -10.55
C ALA A 129 -9.77 11.11 -9.68
N GLY A 130 -10.28 10.11 -8.94
CA GLY A 130 -11.41 10.29 -8.03
C GLY A 130 -11.11 11.31 -6.93
N SER A 131 -9.89 11.35 -6.41
CA SER A 131 -9.46 12.33 -5.41
C SER A 131 -9.41 13.75 -6.00
N LEU A 132 -8.88 13.91 -7.21
CA LEU A 132 -8.87 15.19 -7.93
C LEU A 132 -10.29 15.68 -8.24
N LEU A 133 -11.14 14.80 -8.74
CA LEU A 133 -12.54 15.10 -9.05
C LEU A 133 -13.34 15.48 -7.81
N LYS A 134 -13.00 14.90 -6.65
CA LYS A 134 -13.61 15.26 -5.37
C LYS A 134 -13.27 16.70 -5.00
N ILE A 135 -12.03 17.15 -5.23
CA ILE A 135 -11.63 18.55 -5.02
C ILE A 135 -12.40 19.48 -5.96
N LEU A 136 -12.68 19.02 -7.18
CA LEU A 136 -13.49 19.74 -8.17
C LEU A 136 -15.00 19.66 -7.91
N ASN A 137 -15.45 19.00 -6.84
CA ASN A 137 -16.86 18.77 -6.50
C ASN A 137 -17.70 18.09 -7.60
N TRP A 138 -17.10 17.21 -8.41
CA TRP A 138 -17.84 16.47 -9.43
C TRP A 138 -18.65 15.32 -8.81
N GLU A 139 -19.92 15.19 -9.16
CA GLU A 139 -20.86 14.13 -8.73
C GLU A 139 -20.33 12.69 -8.81
N PHE A 140 -19.55 12.34 -9.85
CA PHE A 140 -19.01 10.98 -10.01
C PHE A 140 -17.71 10.72 -9.24
N ALA A 141 -17.15 11.73 -8.57
CA ALA A 141 -15.88 11.62 -7.86
C ALA A 141 -15.88 10.50 -6.82
N ILE A 142 -16.96 10.42 -6.03
CA ILE A 142 -17.10 9.42 -4.97
C ILE A 142 -17.18 8.00 -5.55
N HIS A 143 -17.97 7.81 -6.60
CA HIS A 143 -18.13 6.52 -7.27
C HIS A 143 -16.80 6.03 -7.86
N LEU A 144 -16.05 6.91 -8.53
CA LEU A 144 -14.75 6.60 -9.09
C LEU A 144 -13.73 6.24 -7.99
N LEU A 145 -13.69 7.02 -6.92
CA LEU A 145 -12.79 6.81 -5.79
C LEU A 145 -13.08 5.48 -5.07
N VAL A 146 -14.36 5.16 -4.83
CA VAL A 146 -14.78 3.89 -4.22
C VAL A 146 -14.40 2.71 -5.11
N SER A 147 -14.66 2.80 -6.43
CA SER A 147 -14.29 1.73 -7.37
C SER A 147 -12.79 1.48 -7.41
N GLY A 148 -11.97 2.55 -7.38
CA GLY A 148 -10.51 2.44 -7.33
C GLY A 148 -10.02 1.76 -6.07
N ILE A 149 -10.55 2.13 -4.90
CA ILE A 149 -10.19 1.47 -3.63
C ILE A 149 -10.58 -0.01 -3.65
N LEU A 150 -11.78 -0.35 -4.13
CA LEU A 150 -12.24 -1.74 -4.21
C LEU A 150 -11.32 -2.61 -5.09
N ILE A 151 -10.90 -2.09 -6.24
CA ILE A 151 -9.98 -2.80 -7.15
C ILE A 151 -8.64 -3.07 -6.44
N ILE A 152 -8.08 -2.08 -5.73
CA ILE A 152 -6.82 -2.26 -5.00
C ILE A 152 -6.99 -3.24 -3.83
N VAL A 153 -8.08 -3.16 -3.08
CA VAL A 153 -8.37 -4.11 -1.99
C VAL A 153 -8.44 -5.54 -2.54
N ALA A 154 -9.17 -5.76 -3.63
CA ALA A 154 -9.27 -7.06 -4.28
C ALA A 154 -7.89 -7.57 -4.76
N TYR A 155 -7.07 -6.69 -5.33
CA TYR A 155 -5.71 -7.02 -5.73
C TYR A 155 -4.85 -7.46 -4.54
N ILE A 156 -4.82 -6.67 -3.45
CA ILE A 156 -3.99 -6.97 -2.26
C ILE A 156 -4.46 -8.26 -1.58
N LEU A 157 -5.77 -8.49 -1.51
CA LEU A 157 -6.33 -9.74 -1.00
C LEU A 157 -5.87 -10.93 -1.84
N LYS A 158 -6.04 -10.87 -3.16
CA LYS A 158 -5.59 -11.92 -4.09
C LYS A 158 -4.09 -12.18 -3.95
N ASP A 159 -3.26 -11.13 -3.88
CA ASP A 159 -1.81 -11.25 -3.70
C ASP A 159 -1.45 -11.90 -2.36
N THR A 160 -2.19 -11.58 -1.30
CA THR A 160 -2.01 -12.18 0.03
C THR A 160 -2.31 -13.69 0.01
N PHE A 161 -3.41 -14.12 -0.63
CA PHE A 161 -3.76 -15.55 -0.72
C PHE A 161 -2.92 -16.33 -1.74
N THR A 162 -2.48 -15.70 -2.83
CA THR A 162 -1.65 -16.37 -3.85
C THR A 162 -0.22 -16.63 -3.32
N THR A 163 0.30 -15.74 -2.48
CA THR A 163 1.62 -15.93 -1.84
C THR A 163 1.67 -17.16 -0.94
N ASP A 164 0.53 -17.57 -0.36
CA ASP A 164 0.43 -18.78 0.48
C ASP A 164 0.56 -20.07 -0.33
N LYS A 165 0.03 -20.09 -1.57
CA LYS A 165 0.11 -21.26 -2.45
C LYS A 165 1.54 -21.61 -2.89
N MET A 166 2.41 -20.62 -3.05
CA MET A 166 3.79 -20.88 -3.48
C MET A 166 4.70 -21.42 -2.37
N ILE A 167 4.31 -21.31 -1.09
CA ILE A 167 5.08 -21.89 0.03
C ILE A 167 4.74 -23.38 0.23
N GLY A 168 3.54 -23.82 -0.20
CA GLY A 168 3.11 -25.22 -0.11
C GLY A 168 3.58 -26.13 -1.25
N GLU A 169 3.84 -25.60 -2.44
CA GLU A 169 4.31 -26.40 -3.59
C GLU A 169 5.83 -26.69 -3.54
N ASP A 170 6.65 -25.78 -2.99
CA ASP A 170 8.11 -25.99 -2.89
C ASP A 170 8.48 -27.10 -1.91
N GLN A 171 7.68 -27.36 -0.85
CA GLN A 171 7.96 -28.47 0.08
C GLN A 171 7.60 -29.85 -0.49
N SER A 172 6.56 -29.94 -1.35
CA SER A 172 6.16 -31.22 -1.96
C SER A 172 7.06 -31.68 -3.11
N SER A 173 7.89 -30.75 -3.64
CA SER A 173 8.76 -30.98 -4.78
C SER A 173 10.12 -31.57 -4.40
N GLU A 174 10.56 -31.38 -3.15
CA GLU A 174 11.85 -31.88 -2.65
C GLU A 174 11.78 -33.32 -2.10
N GLU A 175 10.58 -33.85 -1.82
CA GLU A 175 10.42 -35.17 -1.19
C GLU A 175 10.49 -36.37 -2.16
N TYR A 176 10.65 -36.12 -3.48
CA TYR A 176 10.76 -37.16 -4.51
C TYR A 176 12.14 -37.25 -5.18
N GLN A 177 13.20 -36.78 -4.52
CA GLN A 177 14.59 -36.90 -5.00
C GLN A 177 15.54 -37.57 -4.00
N LEU A 178 15.07 -38.58 -3.28
CA LEU A 178 15.93 -39.54 -2.57
C LEU A 178 16.02 -40.87 -3.33
#